data_AF-A0A6J7FTQ7-F1
#
_entry.id   AF-A0A6J7FTQ7-F1
#
_cell.length_a   1.000
_cell.length_b   1.000
_cell.length_c   1.000
_cell.angle_alpha   90.00
_cell.angle_beta   90.00
_cell.angle_gamma   90.00
#
_symmetry.space_group_name_H-M   'P 1'
#
loop_
_entity.id
_entity.type
_entity.pdbx_description
1 polymer ?
#
loop_
_entity_poly.entity_id
_entity_poly.type
_entity_poly.pdbx_seq_one_letter_code
_entity_poly.pdbx_strand_id
1 'polypeptide(L)' 'MRIPVPGRTPPYALAYVDLDDGPRVLAGAEGDAALAMGTPVRLLPADPAGDVRVAVAR' A
#
# COMPACT_ATOMS: atom_id res chain seq x y z
N MET A 1 6.63 12.82 -15.95
CA MET A 1 5.44 12.39 -16.72
C MET A 1 4.32 12.10 -15.73
N ARG A 2 3.13 12.68 -15.90
CA ARG A 2 1.92 12.36 -15.10
C ARG A 2 0.91 11.71 -16.03
N ILE A 3 0.74 10.39 -15.95
CA ILE A 3 -0.33 9.69 -16.65
C ILE A 3 -1.49 9.58 -15.67
N PRO A 4 -2.62 10.26 -15.89
CA PRO A 4 -3.79 10.09 -15.04
C PRO A 4 -4.34 8.67 -15.23
N VAL A 5 -4.29 7.87 -14.17
CA VAL A 5 -4.97 6.58 -14.11
C VAL A 5 -6.30 6.83 -13.40
N PRO A 6 -7.46 6.60 -14.06
CA PRO A 6 -8.76 6.78 -13.43
C PRO A 6 -8.83 6.04 -12.09
N GLY A 7 -9.27 6.74 -11.03
CA GLY A 7 -9.34 6.18 -9.68
C GLY A 7 -8.04 6.25 -8.86
N ARG A 8 -6.92 6.71 -9.43
CA ARG A 8 -5.67 6.94 -8.69
C ARG A 8 -5.29 8.43 -8.74
N THR A 9 -5.25 9.06 -7.57
CA THR A 9 -4.81 10.45 -7.42
C THR A 9 -3.39 10.47 -6.85
N PRO A 10 -2.35 10.78 -7.64
CA PRO A 10 -1.00 10.96 -7.11
C PRO A 10 -0.91 12.19 -6.20
N PRO A 11 0.04 12.23 -5.24
CA PRO A 11 0.99 11.17 -4.91
C PRO A 11 0.36 10.01 -4.12
N TYR A 12 0.91 8.81 -4.29
CA TYR A 12 0.57 7.63 -3.49
C TYR A 12 1.83 6.78 -3.29
N ALA A 13 1.89 6.08 -2.15
CA ALA A 13 3.02 5.21 -1.83
C ALA A 13 2.68 3.74 -2.08
N LEU A 14 3.64 3.00 -2.66
CA LEU A 14 3.59 1.55 -2.79
C LEU A 14 4.71 0.94 -1.93
N ALA A 15 4.45 -0.20 -1.32
CA ALA A 15 5.40 -0.93 -0.50
C ALA A 15 5.37 -2.42 -0.81
N TYR A 16 6.54 -3.06 -0.76
CA TYR A 16 6.63 -4.50 -0.60
C TYR A 16 6.45 -4.83 0.88
N VAL A 17 5.48 -5.67 1.19
CA VAL A 17 5.11 -6.02 2.56
C VAL A 17 5.33 -7.51 2.74
N ASP A 18 6.13 -7.87 3.74
CA ASP A 18 6.23 -9.24 4.23
C ASP A 18 5.02 -9.53 5.12
N LEU A 19 4.22 -10.53 4.76
CA LEU A 19 3.10 -10.99 5.60
C LEU A 19 3.64 -11.97 6.64
N ASP A 20 3.16 -11.86 7.88
CA ASP A 20 3.67 -12.65 9.02
C ASP A 20 3.71 -14.16 8.73
N ASP A 21 2.63 -14.68 8.14
CA ASP A 21 2.47 -16.10 7.82
C ASP A 21 2.35 -16.35 6.30
N GLY A 22 2.97 -15.50 5.48
CA GLY A 22 2.65 -15.49 4.05
C GLY A 22 3.76 -15.01 3.11
N PRO A 23 3.43 -14.90 1.81
CA PRO A 23 4.36 -14.36 0.83
C PRO A 23 4.55 -12.86 1.03
N ARG A 24 5.64 -12.34 0.46
CA ARG A 24 5.78 -10.90 0.23
C ARG A 24 4.80 -10.45 -0.84
N VAL A 25 4.07 -9.36 -0.60
CA VAL A 25 3.10 -8.78 -1.53
C VAL A 25 3.44 -7.32 -1.86
N LEU A 26 2.98 -6.84 -3.03
CA LEU A 26 2.98 -5.42 -3.35
C LEU A 26 1.65 -4.82 -2.89
N ALA A 27 1.70 -3.75 -2.11
CA ALA A 27 0.51 -3.09 -1.57
C ALA A 27 0.61 -1.57 -1.62
N GLY A 28 -0.55 -0.90 -1.73
CA GLY A 28 -0.65 0.54 -1.51
C GLY A 28 -0.64 0.88 -0.03
N ALA A 29 0.20 1.83 0.38
CA ALA A 29 0.16 2.36 1.73
C ALA A 29 -0.91 3.46 1.85
N GLU A 30 -1.60 3.51 2.98
CA GLU A 30 -2.46 4.63 3.32
C GLU A 30 -1.62 5.91 3.50
N GLY A 31 -1.97 6.96 2.76
CA GLY A 31 -1.21 8.20 2.68
C GLY A 31 -0.31 8.28 1.44
N ASP A 32 0.47 9.35 1.36
CA ASP A 32 1.34 9.66 0.21
C ASP A 32 2.84 9.51 0.50
N ALA A 33 3.21 9.31 1.76
CA ALA A 33 4.59 9.20 2.19
C ALA A 33 5.11 7.76 2.12
N ALA A 34 6.37 7.61 1.71
CA ALA A 34 7.06 6.32 1.80
C ALA A 34 7.22 5.92 3.27
N LEU A 35 6.97 4.63 3.55
CA LEU A 35 7.19 4.05 4.87
C LEU A 35 8.68 3.71 5.04
N ALA A 36 9.18 3.82 6.27
CA ALA A 36 10.52 3.32 6.60
C ALA A 36 10.53 1.78 6.51
N MET A 37 11.64 1.19 6.05
CA MET A 37 11.81 -0.26 6.01
C MET A 37 11.62 -0.86 7.41
N GLY A 38 10.86 -1.96 7.48
CA GLY A 38 10.53 -2.62 8.75
C GLY A 38 9.39 -1.96 9.55
N THR A 39 8.76 -0.90 9.04
CA THR A 39 7.55 -0.33 9.65
C THR A 39 6.45 -1.39 9.71
N PRO A 40 5.93 -1.75 10.90
CA PRO A 40 4.81 -2.68 11.01
C PRO A 40 3.55 -2.11 10.38
N VAL A 41 2.81 -2.94 9.65
CA VAL A 41 1.58 -2.56 8.96
C VAL A 41 0.48 -3.59 9.20
N ARG A 42 -0.77 -3.17 9.00
CA ARG A 42 -1.93 -4.06 8.94
C ARG A 42 -2.51 -4.05 7.53
N LEU A 43 -2.99 -5.20 7.09
CA LEU A 43 -3.81 -5.30 5.88
C LEU A 43 -5.13 -4.55 6.08
N LEU A 44 -5.55 -3.83 5.05
CA LEU A 44 -6.87 -3.25 4.95
C LEU A 44 -7.71 -4.08 3.98
N PRO A 45 -9.06 -3.95 4.01
CA PRO A 45 -9.89 -4.44 2.93
C PRO A 45 -9.38 -3.92 1.58
N ALA A 46 -9.46 -4.77 0.55
CA ALA A 46 -9.15 -4.37 -0.81
C ALA A 46 -10.04 -3.20 -1.24
N ASP A 47 -9.49 -2.34 -2.08
CA ASP A 47 -10.28 -1.24 -2.64
C ASP A 47 -11.26 -1.74 -3.73
N PRO A 48 -12.13 -0.88 -4.28
CA PRO A 48 -13.06 -1.27 -5.34
C PRO A 48 -12.38 -1.78 -6.63
N ALA A 49 -11.10 -1.49 -6.85
CA ALA A 49 -10.31 -2.02 -7.96
C ALA A 49 -9.67 -3.39 -7.63
N GLY A 50 -9.78 -3.84 -6.37
CA GLY A 50 -9.19 -5.09 -5.88
C GLY A 50 -7.73 -4.93 -5.44
N ASP A 51 -7.21 -3.70 -5.34
CA ASP A 51 -5.83 -3.46 -4.92
C ASP A 51 -5.64 -3.77 -3.43
N VAL A 52 -4.55 -4.47 -3.11
CA VAL A 52 -4.15 -4.73 -1.72
C VAL A 52 -3.67 -3.43 -1.08
N ARG A 53 -4.18 -3.13 0.12
CA ARG A 53 -3.81 -1.92 0.86
C ARG A 53 -3.34 -2.23 2.27
N VAL A 54 -2.48 -1.35 2.79
CA VAL A 54 -1.96 -1.43 4.16
C VAL A 54 -2.00 -0.07 4.85
N ALA A 55 -2.12 -0.10 6.18
CA ALA A 55 -1.92 1.07 7.04
C ALA A 55 -0.90 0.74 8.12
N VAL A 56 -0.20 1.75 8.62
CA VAL A 56 0.72 1.59 9.76
C VAL A 56 -0.04 0.97 10.94
N ALA A 57 0.52 -0.12 11.49
CA ALA A 57 0.04 -0.72 12.72
C ALA A 57 0.43 0.20 13.89
N ARG A 58 -0.55 0.54 14.73
CA ARG A 58 -0.30 1.32 15.95
C ARG A 58 -0.07 0.40 17.12
#